data_AF-A0A844SY42-F1
#
_entry.id   AF-A0A844SY42-F1
#
_cell.length_a   1.000
_cell.length_b   1.000
_cell.length_c   1.000
_cell.angle_alpha   90.00
_cell.angle_beta   90.00
_cell.angle_gamma   90.00
#
_symmetry.space_group_name_H-M   'P 1'
#
loop_
_entity.id
_entity.type
_entity.pdbx_description
1 polymer ?
#
loop_
_entity_poly.entity_id
_entity_poly.type
_entity_poly.pdbx_seq_one_letter_code
_entity_poly.pdbx_strand_id
1 'polypeptide(L)'
;MTDVSNSKASLGRAIHAITGKWGWFVALGVGELILGGIASANLMAASLASVLVIGTTMVAAGLFQVVHAFSVRGLRGFLLWLLAGIVYGAAGVVILYNPILASFTLSLAACAFLAAAGVIRIWAGFHMRPAAGWRWIVAAGVLTFCVSVMLFATWPAIGLWLLGAMLVVDLIFQGWGFIAFGLMLRSRASRYPAHPATV
;
A
#
# COMPACT_ATOMS: atom_id res chain seq x y z
N MET A 1 35.26 2.29 -18.34
CA MET A 1 34.33 2.96 -19.28
C MET A 1 33.27 2.02 -19.88
N THR A 2 33.29 0.71 -19.60
CA THR A 2 32.40 -0.32 -20.19
C THR A 2 31.06 -0.52 -19.45
N ASP A 3 30.99 -0.32 -18.12
CA ASP A 3 29.76 -0.58 -17.34
C ASP A 3 28.64 0.44 -17.55
N VAL A 4 28.97 1.72 -17.78
CA VAL A 4 27.98 2.79 -17.92
C VAL A 4 27.17 2.64 -19.22
N SER A 5 27.81 2.16 -20.29
CA SER A 5 27.15 1.88 -21.57
C SER A 5 26.14 0.72 -21.44
N ASN A 6 26.55 -0.36 -20.76
CA ASN A 6 25.73 -1.54 -20.59
C ASN A 6 24.50 -1.27 -19.69
N SER A 7 24.66 -0.48 -18.62
CA SER A 7 23.54 -0.03 -17.78
C SER A 7 22.51 0.82 -18.54
N LYS A 8 22.96 1.76 -19.39
CA LYS A 8 22.05 2.59 -20.20
C LYS A 8 21.28 1.75 -21.22
N ALA A 9 21.95 0.79 -21.88
CA ALA A 9 21.32 -0.14 -22.82
C ALA A 9 20.33 -1.10 -22.14
N SER A 10 20.64 -1.58 -20.93
CA SER A 10 19.74 -2.37 -20.09
C SER A 10 18.48 -1.59 -19.70
N LEU A 11 18.66 -0.36 -19.21
CA LEU A 11 17.56 0.52 -18.81
C LEU A 11 16.65 0.86 -19.99
N GLY A 12 17.22 1.14 -21.17
CA GLY A 12 16.46 1.39 -22.39
C GLY A 12 15.57 0.21 -22.80
N ARG A 13 16.09 -1.02 -22.73
CA ARG A 13 15.32 -2.24 -23.01
C ARG A 13 14.20 -2.47 -21.99
N ALA A 14 14.49 -2.27 -20.69
CA ALA A 14 13.49 -2.40 -19.63
C ALA A 14 12.35 -1.39 -19.79
N ILE A 15 12.66 -0.13 -20.09
CA ILE A 15 11.66 0.92 -20.35
C ILE A 15 10.82 0.54 -21.58
N HIS A 16 11.44 0.06 -22.66
CA HIS A 16 10.71 -0.34 -23.85
C HIS A 16 9.74 -1.51 -23.59
N ALA A 17 10.18 -2.51 -22.83
CA ALA A 17 9.35 -3.66 -22.43
C ALA A 17 8.14 -3.26 -21.57
N ILE A 18 8.28 -2.25 -20.71
CA ILE A 18 7.18 -1.72 -19.87
C ILE A 18 6.22 -0.87 -20.72
N THR A 19 6.75 -0.09 -21.66
CA THR A 19 5.95 0.81 -22.50
C THR A 19 5.02 0.04 -23.45
N GLY A 20 5.45 -1.12 -23.93
CA GLY A 20 4.60 -2.04 -24.72
C GLY A 20 3.41 -2.61 -23.95
N LYS A 21 3.44 -2.59 -22.62
CA LYS A 21 2.37 -3.13 -21.75
C LYS A 21 1.43 -2.06 -21.20
N TRP A 22 1.41 -0.86 -21.78
CA TRP A 22 0.58 0.26 -21.30
C TRP A 22 -0.90 -0.10 -21.11
N GLY A 23 -1.47 -0.90 -22.02
CA GLY A 23 -2.86 -1.34 -21.97
C GLY A 23 -3.17 -2.20 -20.74
N TRP A 24 -2.19 -2.98 -20.27
CA TRP A 24 -2.34 -3.79 -19.05
C TRP A 24 -2.43 -2.91 -17.80
N PHE A 25 -1.61 -1.86 -17.70
CA PHE A 25 -1.69 -0.91 -16.58
C PHE A 25 -3.02 -0.16 -16.56
N VAL A 26 -3.53 0.25 -17.72
CA VAL A 26 -4.86 0.87 -17.80
C VAL A 26 -5.94 -0.13 -17.40
N ALA A 27 -5.87 -1.38 -17.87
CA ALA A 27 -6.83 -2.42 -17.50
C ALA A 27 -6.82 -2.71 -15.99
N LEU A 28 -5.64 -2.79 -15.37
CA LEU A 28 -5.50 -2.91 -13.91
C LEU A 28 -6.16 -1.73 -13.20
N GLY A 29 -5.88 -0.50 -13.64
CA GLY A 29 -6.47 0.68 -13.01
C GLY A 29 -8.00 0.77 -13.15
N VAL A 30 -8.54 0.41 -14.32
CA VAL A 30 -9.99 0.31 -14.52
C VAL A 30 -10.59 -0.80 -13.65
N GLY A 31 -9.92 -1.96 -13.56
CA GLY A 31 -10.32 -3.05 -12.68
C GLY A 31 -10.41 -2.63 -11.21
N GLU A 32 -9.41 -1.88 -10.74
CA GLU A 32 -9.42 -1.34 -9.37
C GLU A 32 -10.53 -0.30 -9.15
N LEU A 33 -10.81 0.57 -10.12
CA LEU A 33 -11.96 1.48 -10.00
C LEU A 33 -13.30 0.74 -9.92
N ILE A 34 -13.47 -0.33 -10.70
CA ILE A 34 -14.69 -1.17 -10.66
C ILE A 34 -14.79 -1.87 -9.30
N LEU A 35 -13.71 -2.51 -8.85
CA LEU A 35 -13.66 -3.16 -7.53
C LEU A 35 -13.92 -2.15 -6.40
N GLY A 36 -13.40 -0.93 -6.51
CA GLY A 36 -13.63 0.17 -5.56
C GLY A 36 -15.08 0.62 -5.56
N GLY A 37 -15.71 0.72 -6.73
CA GLY A 37 -17.14 0.99 -6.86
C GLY A 37 -18.00 -0.11 -6.24
N ILE A 38 -17.67 -1.38 -6.47
CA ILE A 38 -18.37 -2.53 -5.86
C ILE A 38 -18.18 -2.53 -4.34
N ALA A 39 -16.95 -2.33 -3.86
CA ALA A 39 -16.64 -2.28 -2.43
C ALA A 39 -17.35 -1.10 -1.73
N SER A 40 -17.54 0.02 -2.43
CA SER A 40 -18.29 1.18 -1.92
C SER A 40 -19.76 0.87 -1.65
N ALA A 41 -20.36 -0.07 -2.40
CA ALA A 41 -21.75 -0.46 -2.23
C ALA A 41 -21.99 -1.17 -0.88
N ASN A 42 -20.97 -1.90 -0.37
CA ASN A 42 -21.03 -2.52 0.94
C ASN A 42 -19.68 -2.43 1.67
N LEU A 43 -19.48 -1.29 2.31
CA LEU A 43 -18.30 -0.98 3.11
C LEU A 43 -18.06 -1.97 4.26
N MET A 44 -19.12 -2.57 4.83
CA MET A 44 -18.96 -3.57 5.90
C MET A 44 -18.38 -4.88 5.34
N ALA A 45 -18.87 -5.34 4.18
CA ALA A 45 -18.30 -6.48 3.49
C ALA A 45 -16.85 -6.22 3.05
N ALA A 46 -16.56 -5.02 2.56
CA ALA A 46 -15.20 -4.59 2.20
C ALA A 46 -14.26 -4.62 3.42
N SER A 47 -14.72 -4.13 4.57
CA SER A 47 -13.98 -4.16 5.83
C SER A 47 -13.65 -5.58 6.28
N LEU A 48 -14.65 -6.48 6.28
CA LEU A 48 -14.44 -7.89 6.61
C LEU A 48 -13.47 -8.56 5.63
N ALA A 49 -13.61 -8.31 4.32
CA ALA A 49 -12.70 -8.83 3.32
C ALA A 49 -11.25 -8.36 3.57
N SER A 50 -11.04 -7.07 3.86
CA SER A 50 -9.73 -6.53 4.23
C SER A 50 -9.15 -7.26 5.44
N VAL A 51 -9.93 -7.44 6.51
CA VAL A 51 -9.48 -8.10 7.73
C VAL A 51 -9.11 -9.56 7.48
N LEU A 52 -9.87 -10.28 6.66
CA LEU A 52 -9.57 -11.66 6.28
C LEU A 52 -8.28 -11.75 5.45
N VAL A 53 -8.09 -10.85 4.48
CA VAL A 53 -6.85 -10.79 3.70
C VAL A 53 -5.66 -10.47 4.60
N ILE A 54 -5.79 -9.52 5.53
CA ILE A 54 -4.75 -9.20 6.51
C ILE A 54 -4.45 -10.41 7.39
N GLY A 55 -5.47 -11.09 7.91
CA GLY A 55 -5.31 -12.26 8.78
C GLY A 55 -4.61 -13.43 8.08
N THR A 56 -5.07 -13.78 6.88
CA THR A 56 -4.48 -14.87 6.07
C THR A 56 -3.03 -14.56 5.66
N THR A 57 -2.75 -13.33 5.22
CA THR A 57 -1.38 -12.90 4.90
C THR A 57 -0.49 -12.87 6.13
N MET A 58 -1.01 -12.50 7.31
CA MET A 58 -0.28 -12.60 8.57
C MET A 58 0.12 -14.04 8.90
N VAL A 59 -0.81 -14.99 8.76
CA VAL A 59 -0.50 -16.41 8.96
C VAL A 59 0.58 -16.87 7.97
N ALA A 60 0.42 -16.54 6.68
CA ALA A 60 1.40 -16.93 5.65
C ALA A 60 2.79 -16.35 5.93
N ALA A 61 2.89 -15.06 6.25
CA ALA A 61 4.18 -14.45 6.60
C ALA A 61 4.75 -14.97 7.92
N GLY A 62 3.92 -15.39 8.89
CA GLY A 62 4.37 -16.09 10.09
C GLY A 62 5.04 -17.41 9.75
N LEU A 63 4.45 -18.20 8.85
CA LEU A 63 5.04 -19.44 8.34
C LEU A 63 6.38 -19.18 7.62
N PHE A 64 6.44 -18.16 6.77
CA PHE A 64 7.70 -17.79 6.11
C PHE A 64 8.79 -17.37 7.11
N GLN A 65 8.45 -16.65 8.18
CA GLN A 65 9.40 -16.28 9.22
C GLN A 65 9.91 -17.49 10.00
N VAL A 66 9.05 -18.46 10.31
CA VAL A 66 9.44 -19.72 10.95
C VAL A 66 10.40 -20.50 10.03
N VAL A 67 10.09 -20.60 8.74
CA VAL A 67 10.98 -21.25 7.76
C VAL A 67 12.31 -20.49 7.65
N HIS A 68 12.27 -19.16 7.62
CA HIS A 68 13.47 -18.33 7.55
C HIS A 68 14.36 -18.44 8.78
N ALA A 69 13.76 -18.63 9.97
CA ALA A 69 14.50 -18.81 11.22
C ALA A 69 15.54 -19.93 11.10
N PHE A 70 15.19 -21.06 10.47
CA PHE A 70 16.11 -22.19 10.25
C PHE A 70 17.30 -21.87 9.34
N SER A 71 17.23 -20.80 8.54
CA SER A 71 18.32 -20.37 7.67
C SER A 71 19.30 -19.42 8.36
N VAL A 72 18.91 -18.82 9.50
CA VAL A 72 19.73 -17.87 10.24
C VAL A 72 20.78 -18.58 11.09
N ARG A 73 22.06 -18.28 10.86
CA ARG A 73 23.15 -18.78 11.68
C ARG A 73 23.25 -18.01 12.99
N GLY A 74 22.99 -18.69 14.11
CA GLY A 74 23.16 -18.16 15.47
C GLY A 74 21.89 -18.26 16.31
N LEU A 75 22.04 -18.74 17.55
CA LEU A 75 20.92 -19.04 18.46
C LEU A 75 20.02 -17.82 18.74
N ARG A 76 20.61 -16.63 18.95
CA ARG A 76 19.86 -15.39 19.16
C ARG A 76 18.98 -15.01 17.96
N GLY A 77 19.53 -15.08 16.75
CA GLY A 77 18.78 -14.78 15.53
C GLY A 77 17.67 -15.81 15.31
N PHE A 78 17.99 -17.09 15.46
CA PHE A 78 17.02 -18.19 15.37
C PHE A 78 15.82 -18.00 16.31
N LEU A 79 16.06 -17.77 17.62
CA LEU A 79 14.98 -17.58 18.59
C LEU A 79 14.12 -16.35 18.28
N LEU A 80 14.74 -15.23 17.88
CA LEU A 80 14.01 -14.01 17.56
C LEU A 80 13.09 -14.21 16.35
N TRP A 81 13.58 -14.81 15.27
CA TRP A 81 12.78 -15.07 14.07
C TRP A 81 11.70 -16.14 14.32
N LEU A 82 12.01 -17.17 15.10
CA LEU A 82 11.04 -18.19 15.48
C LEU A 82 9.91 -17.60 16.33
N LEU A 83 10.27 -16.82 17.36
CA LEU A 83 9.29 -16.17 18.23
C LEU A 83 8.45 -15.15 17.46
N ALA A 84 9.08 -14.34 16.60
CA ALA A 84 8.39 -13.39 15.74
C ALA A 84 7.39 -14.10 14.81
N GLY A 85 7.82 -15.19 14.16
CA GLY A 85 6.94 -15.99 13.28
C GLY A 85 5.76 -16.62 14.03
N ILE A 86 5.99 -17.15 15.23
CA ILE A 86 4.92 -17.72 16.09
C ILE A 86 3.94 -16.62 16.50
N VAL A 87 4.43 -15.49 17.02
CA VAL A 87 3.57 -14.38 17.47
C VAL A 87 2.76 -13.84 16.30
N TYR A 88 3.38 -13.66 15.15
CA TYR A 88 2.74 -13.12 13.95
C TYR A 88 1.71 -14.10 13.36
N GLY A 89 2.03 -15.39 13.29
CA GLY A 89 1.10 -16.43 12.87
C GLY A 89 -0.09 -16.56 13.83
N ALA A 90 0.16 -16.57 15.15
CA ALA A 90 -0.88 -16.62 16.17
C ALA A 90 -1.80 -15.40 16.10
N ALA A 91 -1.24 -14.19 15.93
CA ALA A 91 -2.02 -12.97 15.74
C ALA A 91 -2.92 -13.07 14.49
N GLY A 92 -2.40 -13.60 13.38
CA GLY A 92 -3.19 -13.86 12.17
C GLY A 92 -4.35 -14.83 12.42
N VAL A 93 -4.13 -15.93 13.14
CA VAL A 93 -5.18 -16.90 13.50
C VAL A 93 -6.25 -16.26 14.39
N VAL A 94 -5.85 -15.44 15.38
CA VAL A 94 -6.78 -14.73 16.26
C VAL A 94 -7.67 -13.76 15.47
N ILE A 95 -7.09 -13.03 14.51
CA ILE A 95 -7.83 -12.14 13.62
C ILE A 95 -8.89 -12.92 12.82
N LEU A 96 -8.53 -14.09 12.29
CA LEU A 96 -9.45 -14.92 11.50
C LEU A 96 -10.57 -15.54 12.34
N TYR A 97 -10.31 -15.82 13.62
CA TYR A 97 -11.31 -16.40 14.52
C TYR A 97 -12.42 -15.39 14.91
N ASN A 98 -12.05 -14.12 15.14
CA ASN A 98 -12.99 -13.05 15.47
C ASN A 98 -12.74 -11.80 14.61
N PRO A 99 -13.16 -11.80 13.33
CA PRO A 99 -12.89 -10.70 12.41
C PRO A 99 -13.57 -9.40 12.85
N ILE A 100 -14.73 -9.48 13.52
CA ILE A 100 -15.44 -8.30 14.05
C ILE A 100 -14.58 -7.58 15.09
N LEU A 101 -14.05 -8.31 16.07
CA LEU A 101 -13.19 -7.73 17.10
C LEU A 101 -11.89 -7.20 16.47
N ALA A 102 -11.31 -7.95 15.53
CA ALA A 102 -10.14 -7.53 14.79
C ALA A 102 -10.38 -6.22 14.02
N SER A 103 -11.53 -6.02 13.39
CA SER A 103 -11.89 -4.75 12.73
C SER A 103 -11.82 -3.57 13.70
N PHE A 104 -12.31 -3.71 14.94
CA PHE A 104 -12.22 -2.63 15.93
C PHE A 104 -10.78 -2.33 16.33
N THR A 105 -9.98 -3.36 16.62
CA THR A 105 -8.58 -3.19 17.03
C THR A 105 -7.72 -2.63 15.89
N LEU A 106 -7.89 -3.14 14.67
CA LEU A 106 -7.20 -2.66 13.48
C LEU A 106 -7.63 -1.24 13.12
N SER A 107 -8.90 -0.88 13.30
CA SER A 107 -9.37 0.51 13.15
C SER A 107 -8.72 1.44 14.14
N LEU A 108 -8.61 1.03 15.41
CA LEU A 108 -7.93 1.81 16.44
C LEU A 108 -6.44 2.01 16.09
N ALA A 109 -5.78 0.95 15.64
CA ALA A 109 -4.41 1.01 15.15
C ALA A 109 -4.28 1.95 13.93
N ALA A 110 -5.22 1.88 12.98
CA ALA A 110 -5.26 2.77 11.82
C ALA A 110 -5.41 4.24 12.24
N CYS A 111 -6.30 4.55 13.19
CA CYS A 111 -6.43 5.90 13.76
C CYS A 111 -5.11 6.37 14.38
N ALA A 112 -4.43 5.51 15.15
CA ALA A 112 -3.14 5.83 15.75
C ALA A 112 -2.05 6.10 14.69
N PHE A 113 -2.01 5.29 13.62
CA PHE A 113 -1.10 5.51 12.49
C PHE A 113 -1.41 6.80 11.73
N LEU A 114 -2.68 7.12 11.50
CA LEU A 114 -3.08 8.39 10.87
C LEU A 114 -2.68 9.58 11.73
N ALA A 115 -2.85 9.49 13.05
CA ALA A 115 -2.41 10.53 13.98
C ALA A 115 -0.89 10.72 13.92
N ALA A 116 -0.12 9.63 13.99
CA ALA A 116 1.33 9.67 13.86
C ALA A 116 1.79 10.27 12.52
N ALA A 117 1.15 9.86 11.41
CA ALA A 117 1.42 10.40 10.09
C ALA A 117 1.12 11.91 10.00
N GLY A 118 0.02 12.37 10.61
CA GLY A 118 -0.32 13.79 10.73
C GLY A 118 0.77 14.58 11.45
N VAL A 119 1.22 14.09 12.62
CA VAL A 119 2.28 14.71 13.42
C VAL A 119 3.61 14.76 12.64
N ILE A 120 4.00 13.66 11.99
CA ILE A 120 5.23 13.60 11.19
C ILE A 120 5.18 14.60 10.03
N ARG A 121 4.03 14.74 9.34
CA ARG A 121 3.86 15.72 8.25
C ARG A 121 3.97 17.15 8.75
N ILE A 122 3.37 17.46 9.90
CA ILE A 122 3.49 18.78 10.55
C ILE A 122 4.97 19.07 10.84
N TRP A 123 5.66 18.12 11.49
CA TRP A 123 7.08 18.25 11.83
C TRP A 123 7.98 18.41 10.60
N ALA A 124 7.78 17.57 9.57
CA ALA A 124 8.52 17.63 8.32
C ALA A 124 8.28 18.96 7.58
N GLY A 125 7.05 19.45 7.56
CA GLY A 125 6.72 20.74 6.95
C GLY A 125 7.43 21.90 7.63
N PHE A 126 7.60 21.87 8.95
CA PHE A 126 8.41 22.88 9.67
C PHE A 126 9.91 22.76 9.38
N HIS A 127 10.44 21.54 9.20
CA HIS A 127 11.86 21.30 8.88
C HIS A 127 12.23 21.67 7.43
N MET A 128 11.28 21.63 6.49
CA MET A 128 11.53 21.95 5.08
C MET A 128 11.50 23.46 4.77
N ARG A 129 11.52 24.34 5.77
CA ARG A 129 11.60 25.79 5.52
C ARG A 129 12.98 26.15 4.93
N PRO A 130 13.08 26.94 3.83
CA PRO A 130 12.04 27.70 3.12
C PRO A 130 11.63 27.09 1.74
N ALA A 131 11.60 25.77 1.59
CA ALA A 131 11.17 25.13 0.34
C ALA A 131 9.74 25.54 -0.06
N ALA A 132 9.53 25.77 -1.36
CA ALA A 132 8.22 26.09 -1.91
C ALA A 132 7.22 24.96 -1.62
N GLY A 133 6.10 25.30 -0.98
CA GLY A 133 5.05 24.33 -0.63
C GLY A 133 5.03 23.84 0.83
N TRP A 134 5.98 24.26 1.68
CA TRP A 134 6.03 23.81 3.09
C TRP A 134 4.71 24.07 3.86
N ARG A 135 4.04 25.19 3.58
CA ARG A 135 2.73 25.55 4.19
C ARG A 135 1.62 24.56 3.84
N TRP A 136 1.62 24.03 2.61
CA TRP A 136 0.65 23.03 2.18
C TRP A 136 0.89 21.69 2.86
N ILE A 137 2.15 21.32 3.07
CA ILE A 137 2.52 20.09 3.80
C ILE A 137 2.05 20.17 5.25
N VAL A 138 2.29 21.30 5.93
CA VAL A 138 1.81 21.52 7.30
C VAL A 138 0.29 21.50 7.36
N ALA A 139 -0.41 22.21 6.46
CA ALA A 139 -1.87 22.21 6.42
C ALA A 139 -2.45 20.80 6.21
N ALA A 140 -1.85 20.01 5.30
CA ALA A 140 -2.25 18.62 5.08
C ALA A 140 -1.98 17.75 6.33
N GLY A 141 -0.88 17.98 7.03
CA GLY A 141 -0.56 17.29 8.29
C GLY A 141 -1.57 17.59 9.40
N VAL A 142 -1.92 18.87 9.58
CA VAL A 142 -2.96 19.31 10.54
C VAL A 142 -4.30 18.69 10.19
N LEU A 143 -4.72 18.74 8.93
CA LEU A 143 -5.98 18.13 8.50
C LEU A 143 -6.00 16.63 8.77
N THR A 144 -4.92 15.92 8.43
CA THR A 144 -4.78 14.47 8.68
C THR A 144 -4.88 14.16 10.18
N PHE A 145 -4.23 14.97 11.02
CA PHE A 145 -4.29 14.82 12.47
C PHE A 145 -5.70 15.07 13.01
N CYS A 146 -6.36 16.15 12.59
CA CYS A 146 -7.75 16.43 12.98
C CYS A 146 -8.70 15.30 12.60
N VAL A 147 -8.60 14.78 11.37
CA VAL A 147 -9.40 13.63 10.92
C VAL A 147 -9.17 12.43 11.82
N SER A 148 -7.91 12.12 12.16
CA SER A 148 -7.59 10.97 13.03
C SER A 148 -8.21 11.11 14.43
N VAL A 149 -8.21 12.31 15.01
CA VAL A 149 -8.82 12.59 16.32
C VAL A 149 -10.34 12.45 16.25
N MET A 150 -10.98 12.93 15.18
CA MET A 150 -12.42 12.75 14.97
C MET A 150 -12.81 11.27 14.83
N LEU A 151 -12.02 10.49 14.10
CA LEU A 151 -12.24 9.05 13.97
C LEU A 151 -12.10 8.34 15.33
N PHE A 152 -11.12 8.73 16.14
CA PHE A 152 -10.94 8.21 17.49
C PHE A 152 -12.14 8.52 18.39
N ALA A 153 -12.69 9.73 18.31
CA ALA A 153 -13.88 10.12 19.07
C ALA A 153 -15.17 9.40 18.62
N THR A 154 -15.22 8.93 17.38
CA THR A 154 -16.37 8.20 16.80
C THR A 154 -16.26 6.67 17.01
N TRP A 155 -15.20 6.22 17.65
CA TRP A 155 -15.04 4.83 18.06
C TRP A 155 -16.04 4.51 19.20
N PRO A 156 -16.78 3.38 19.20
CA PRO A 156 -16.66 2.18 18.36
C PRO A 156 -17.50 2.19 17.07
N ALA A 157 -18.48 3.08 16.92
CA ALA A 157 -19.49 3.01 15.85
C ALA A 157 -18.91 2.89 14.42
N ILE A 158 -17.74 3.49 14.17
CA ILE A 158 -17.07 3.47 12.86
C ILE A 158 -16.18 2.24 12.62
N GLY A 159 -15.86 1.43 13.63
CA GLY A 159 -14.83 0.39 13.55
C GLY A 159 -15.11 -0.71 12.50
N LEU A 160 -16.38 -1.02 12.27
CA LEU A 160 -16.79 -1.99 11.24
C LEU A 160 -16.71 -1.43 9.81
N TRP A 161 -16.72 -0.11 9.65
CA TRP A 161 -16.80 0.58 8.36
C TRP A 161 -15.47 1.21 7.96
N LEU A 162 -14.62 1.57 8.92
CA LEU A 162 -13.41 2.35 8.71
C LEU A 162 -12.43 1.67 7.75
N LEU A 163 -12.09 0.40 8.00
CA LEU A 163 -11.15 -0.34 7.14
C LEU A 163 -11.69 -0.54 5.73
N GLY A 164 -13.00 -0.74 5.58
CA GLY A 164 -13.65 -0.82 4.27
C GLY A 164 -13.58 0.52 3.52
N ALA A 165 -13.82 1.63 4.22
CA ALA A 165 -13.71 2.96 3.63
C ALA A 165 -12.27 3.29 3.23
N MET A 166 -11.30 2.95 4.08
CA MET A 166 -9.88 3.10 3.76
C MET A 166 -9.49 2.28 2.52
N LEU A 167 -9.94 1.02 2.43
CA LEU A 167 -9.71 0.18 1.26
C LEU A 167 -10.30 0.80 -0.01
N VAL A 168 -11.55 1.25 0.03
CA VAL A 168 -12.22 1.88 -1.12
C VAL A 168 -11.45 3.10 -1.60
N VAL A 169 -11.06 3.97 -0.67
CA VAL A 169 -10.28 5.16 -0.99
C VAL A 169 -8.95 4.74 -1.62
N ASP A 170 -8.21 3.84 -0.99
CA ASP A 170 -6.93 3.33 -1.50
C ASP A 170 -7.05 2.80 -2.94
N LEU A 171 -8.07 1.97 -3.18
CA LEU A 171 -8.31 1.35 -4.49
C LEU A 171 -8.70 2.37 -5.56
N ILE A 172 -9.43 3.43 -5.20
CA ILE A 172 -9.73 4.52 -6.13
C ILE A 172 -8.45 5.29 -6.49
N PHE A 173 -7.65 5.66 -5.49
CA PHE A 173 -6.40 6.41 -5.72
C PHE A 173 -5.40 5.60 -6.55
N GLN A 174 -5.25 4.30 -6.25
CA GLN A 174 -4.38 3.40 -6.98
C GLN A 174 -4.89 3.15 -8.41
N GLY A 175 -6.21 2.99 -8.59
CA GLY A 175 -6.85 2.89 -9.90
C GLY A 175 -6.57 4.09 -10.81
N TRP A 176 -6.78 5.31 -10.31
CA TRP A 176 -6.42 6.53 -11.03
C TRP A 176 -4.92 6.62 -11.32
N GLY A 177 -4.08 6.22 -10.36
CA GLY A 177 -2.62 6.18 -10.50
C GLY A 177 -2.18 5.27 -11.65
N PHE A 178 -2.72 4.05 -11.74
CA PHE A 178 -2.40 3.11 -12.81
C PHE A 178 -2.92 3.55 -14.18
N ILE A 179 -4.10 4.16 -14.25
CA ILE A 179 -4.62 4.73 -15.50
C ILE A 179 -3.71 5.86 -15.97
N ALA A 180 -3.37 6.81 -15.10
CA ALA A 180 -2.48 7.93 -15.44
C ALA A 180 -1.10 7.43 -15.89
N PHE A 181 -0.53 6.45 -15.17
CA PHE A 181 0.74 5.85 -15.52
C PHE A 181 0.69 5.12 -16.88
N GLY A 182 -0.36 4.32 -17.12
CA GLY A 182 -0.57 3.63 -18.39
C GLY A 182 -0.73 4.59 -19.56
N LEU A 183 -1.47 5.69 -19.40
CA LEU A 183 -1.61 6.74 -20.41
C LEU A 183 -0.28 7.47 -20.67
N MET A 184 0.51 7.68 -19.63
CA MET A 184 1.86 8.26 -19.76
C MET A 184 2.80 7.34 -20.55
N LEU A 185 2.74 6.02 -20.32
CA LEU A 185 3.47 5.02 -21.12
C LEU A 185 3.01 5.02 -22.57
N ARG A 186 1.69 5.01 -22.83
CA ARG A 186 1.14 5.09 -24.20
C ARG A 186 1.69 6.30 -24.96
N SER A 187 1.72 7.45 -24.29
CA SER A 187 2.20 8.72 -24.87
C SER A 187 3.70 8.71 -25.20
N ARG A 188 4.48 7.83 -24.56
CA ARG A 188 5.90 7.61 -24.86
C ARG A 188 6.10 6.59 -25.98
N ALA A 189 5.30 5.51 -26.01
CA ALA A 189 5.32 4.54 -27.11
C ALA A 189 4.97 5.18 -28.46
N SER A 190 3.98 6.08 -28.49
CA SER A 190 3.58 6.75 -29.74
C SER A 190 4.62 7.73 -30.30
N ARG A 191 5.58 8.19 -29.48
CA ARG A 191 6.65 9.12 -29.91
C ARG A 191 7.86 8.41 -30.52
N TYR A 192 7.97 7.10 -30.37
CA TYR A 192 8.99 6.27 -31.02
C TYR A 192 8.31 5.05 -31.67
N PRO A 193 7.66 5.24 -32.83
CA PRO A 193 7.20 4.11 -33.64
C PRO A 193 8.42 3.26 -33.97
N ALA A 194 8.39 1.98 -33.62
CA ALA A 194 9.42 1.05 -34.02
C ALA A 194 9.53 1.08 -35.54
N HIS A 195 10.69 1.51 -36.07
CA HIS A 195 10.97 1.32 -37.48
C HIS A 195 11.09 -0.20 -37.69
N PRO A 196 10.29 -0.81 -38.58
CA PRO A 196 10.44 -2.23 -38.86
C PRO A 196 11.88 -2.41 -39.36
N ALA A 197 12.66 -3.22 -38.65
CA ALA A 197 13.96 -3.64 -39.12
C ALA A 197 13.72 -4.54 -40.34
N THR A 198 13.69 -3.91 -41.51
CA THR A 198 13.84 -4.58 -42.79
C THR A 198 15.29 -5.02 -42.90
N VAL A 199 15.57 -6.28 -42.60
CA VAL A 199 16.63 -7.08 -43.24
C VAL A 199 16.14 -8.52 -43.34
#